data_AF-A0A7W0ZP62-F1
#
_entry.id   AF-A0A7W0ZP62-F1
#
_cell.length_a   1.000
_cell.length_b   1.000
_cell.length_c   1.000
_cell.angle_alpha   90.00
_cell.angle_beta   90.00
_cell.angle_gamma   90.00
#
_symmetry.space_group_name_H-M   'P 1'
#
loop_
_entity.id
_entity.type
_entity.pdbx_description
1 polymer ?
#
loop_
_entity_poly.entity_id
_entity_poly.type
_entity_poly.pdbx_seq_one_letter_code
_entity_poly.pdbx_strand_id
1 'polypeptide(L)'
;MTRPKASLTWWSFADRGVEPHDLIRAVAAMGYDGIELAEEALWPAIADAGLAIATHRGHDTLESGLNQPQNHDRIEGELLRSIELAQRWRIPI
;
A
#
# COMPACT_ATOMS: atom_id res chain seq x y z
N MET A 1 9.55 -12.96 23.24
CA MET A 1 10.04 -12.47 21.94
C MET A 1 8.82 -12.09 21.11
N THR A 2 8.77 -10.88 20.54
CA THR A 2 7.72 -10.47 19.60
C THR A 2 7.90 -11.22 18.27
N ARG A 3 6.81 -11.75 17.70
CA ARG A 3 6.87 -12.42 16.39
C ARG A 3 7.23 -11.41 15.27
N PRO A 4 7.86 -11.86 14.17
CA PRO A 4 8.02 -11.02 12.99
C PRO A 4 6.66 -10.54 12.48
N LYS A 5 6.62 -9.32 11.92
CA LYS A 5 5.47 -8.84 11.16
C LYS A 5 5.48 -9.48 9.78
N ALA A 6 4.32 -9.94 9.33
CA ALA A 6 4.13 -10.56 8.02
C ALA A 6 3.08 -9.78 7.22
N SER A 7 3.40 -9.44 5.99
CA SER A 7 2.51 -8.75 5.06
C SER A 7 2.39 -9.51 3.74
N LEU A 8 1.34 -9.19 2.99
CA LEU A 8 1.11 -9.69 1.63
C LEU A 8 1.19 -8.53 0.63
N THR A 9 1.91 -8.72 -0.48
CA THR A 9 1.97 -7.73 -1.56
C THR A 9 0.76 -7.86 -2.50
N TRP A 10 -0.05 -6.80 -2.61
CA TRP A 10 -1.32 -6.78 -3.37
C TRP A 10 -1.19 -7.27 -4.82
N TRP A 11 -0.15 -6.80 -5.52
CA TRP A 11 0.09 -7.10 -6.94
C TRP A 11 0.33 -8.59 -7.24
N SER A 12 0.63 -9.42 -6.23
CA SER A 12 0.72 -10.87 -6.41
C SER A 12 -0.64 -11.52 -6.72
N PHE A 13 -1.75 -10.84 -6.40
CA PHE A 13 -3.12 -11.36 -6.52
C PHE A 13 -4.05 -10.49 -7.37
N ALA A 14 -3.73 -9.19 -7.53
CA ALA A 14 -4.45 -8.30 -8.42
C ALA A 14 -4.59 -8.90 -9.85
N ASP A 15 -5.79 -8.85 -10.41
CA ASP A 15 -6.14 -9.40 -11.74
C ASP A 15 -5.83 -10.90 -11.93
N ARG A 16 -5.69 -11.68 -10.85
CA ARG A 16 -5.47 -13.14 -10.90
C ARG A 16 -6.73 -13.97 -10.63
N GLY A 17 -7.91 -13.36 -10.76
CA GLY A 17 -9.20 -14.04 -10.51
C GLY A 17 -9.55 -14.18 -9.02
N VAL A 18 -8.89 -13.43 -8.14
CA VAL A 18 -9.23 -13.33 -6.71
C VAL A 18 -9.96 -12.01 -6.48
N GLU A 19 -11.13 -12.07 -5.84
CA GLU A 19 -11.89 -10.86 -5.51
C GLU A 19 -11.18 -10.09 -4.37
N PRO A 20 -11.03 -8.75 -4.48
CA PRO A 20 -10.31 -7.94 -3.50
C PRO A 20 -10.74 -8.12 -2.04
N HIS A 21 -12.05 -8.07 -1.75
CA HIS A 21 -12.55 -8.19 -0.39
C HIS A 21 -12.40 -9.63 0.15
N ASP A 22 -12.51 -10.65 -0.69
CA ASP A 22 -12.25 -12.04 -0.35
C ASP A 22 -10.78 -12.23 0.06
N LEU A 23 -9.84 -11.62 -0.69
CA LEU A 23 -8.42 -11.63 -0.34
C LEU A 23 -8.18 -10.97 1.02
N ILE A 24 -8.73 -9.78 1.25
CA ILE A 24 -8.58 -9.05 2.52
C ILE A 24 -9.06 -9.92 3.70
N ARG A 25 -10.24 -10.54 3.57
CA ARG A 25 -10.78 -11.43 4.61
C ARG A 25 -9.90 -12.66 4.83
N ALA A 26 -9.39 -13.27 3.77
CA ALA A 26 -8.51 -14.42 3.87
C ALA A 26 -7.18 -14.07 4.55
N VAL A 27 -6.58 -12.92 4.21
CA VAL A 27 -5.32 -12.44 4.80
C VAL A 27 -5.46 -12.19 6.30
N ALA A 28 -6.55 -11.54 6.71
CA ALA A 28 -6.88 -11.36 8.13
C ALA A 28 -7.07 -12.70 8.85
N ALA A 29 -7.81 -13.64 8.24
CA ALA A 29 -8.04 -14.97 8.82
C ALA A 29 -6.76 -15.81 8.96
N MET A 30 -5.79 -15.63 8.06
CA MET A 30 -4.48 -16.28 8.13
C MET A 30 -3.53 -15.68 9.17
N GLY A 31 -3.86 -14.55 9.77
CA GLY A 31 -3.07 -13.91 10.83
C GLY A 31 -1.92 -13.03 10.34
N TYR A 32 -1.99 -12.54 9.10
CA TYR A 32 -1.08 -11.50 8.61
C TYR A 32 -1.30 -10.18 9.34
N ASP A 33 -0.28 -9.33 9.34
CA ASP A 33 -0.31 -8.00 9.96
C ASP A 33 -0.76 -6.90 8.99
N GLY A 34 -0.67 -7.13 7.68
CA GLY A 34 -0.98 -6.10 6.71
C GLY A 34 -0.91 -6.52 5.25
N ILE A 35 -1.30 -5.58 4.39
CA ILE A 35 -1.20 -5.68 2.94
C ILE A 35 -0.36 -4.51 2.44
N GLU A 36 0.50 -4.78 1.46
CA GLU A 36 1.43 -3.84 0.85
C GLU A 36 1.00 -3.45 -0.56
N LEU A 37 1.22 -2.18 -0.91
CA LEU A 37 1.04 -1.64 -2.26
C LEU A 37 -0.38 -1.86 -2.81
N ALA A 38 -1.38 -1.94 -1.91
CA ALA A 38 -2.78 -1.99 -2.29
C ALA A 38 -3.25 -0.66 -2.89
N GLU A 39 -4.21 -0.75 -3.80
CA GLU A 39 -4.91 0.42 -4.32
C GLU A 39 -5.57 1.22 -3.19
N GLU A 40 -5.53 2.55 -3.27
CA GLU A 40 -6.06 3.44 -2.23
C GLU A 40 -7.55 3.19 -1.97
N ALA A 41 -8.31 2.82 -3.00
CA ALA A 41 -9.73 2.46 -2.89
C ALA A 41 -10.00 1.27 -1.93
N LEU A 42 -9.01 0.41 -1.70
CA LEU A 42 -9.12 -0.75 -0.82
C LEU A 42 -8.68 -0.46 0.62
N TRP A 43 -8.01 0.66 0.88
CA TRP A 43 -7.48 0.99 2.21
C TRP A 43 -8.54 1.01 3.32
N PRO A 44 -9.77 1.54 3.13
CA PRO A 44 -10.82 1.44 4.14
C PRO A 44 -11.12 -0.02 4.51
N ALA A 45 -11.28 -0.90 3.53
CA ALA A 45 -11.61 -2.31 3.76
C ALA A 45 -10.46 -3.07 4.46
N ILE A 46 -9.21 -2.74 4.13
CA ILE A 46 -8.03 -3.29 4.80
C ILE A 46 -8.02 -2.89 6.27
N ALA A 47 -8.23 -1.61 6.56
CA ALA A 47 -8.27 -1.09 7.93
C ALA A 47 -9.44 -1.68 8.74
N ASP A 48 -10.63 -1.79 8.13
CA ASP A 48 -11.82 -2.39 8.74
C ASP A 48 -11.61 -3.89 9.07
N ALA A 49 -10.78 -4.59 8.29
CA ALA A 49 -10.39 -5.97 8.57
C ALA A 49 -9.30 -6.11 9.67
N GLY A 50 -8.86 -5.01 10.27
CA GLY A 50 -7.83 -5.00 11.31
C GLY A 50 -6.40 -5.19 10.77
N LEU A 51 -6.22 -5.05 9.46
CA LEU A 51 -4.91 -5.15 8.79
C LEU A 51 -4.30 -3.75 8.64
N ALA A 52 -2.97 -3.68 8.69
CA ALA A 52 -2.25 -2.46 8.34
C ALA A 52 -2.14 -2.31 6.81
N ILE A 53 -2.15 -1.07 6.32
CA ILE A 53 -1.51 -0.76 5.04
C ILE A 53 -0.02 -0.66 5.36
N ALA A 54 0.74 -1.69 4.99
CA ALA A 54 2.14 -1.82 5.44
C ALA A 54 3.09 -0.89 4.68
N THR A 55 2.87 -0.73 3.37
CA THR A 55 3.59 0.20 2.48
C THR A 55 2.67 0.65 1.35
N HIS A 56 2.94 1.82 0.77
CA HIS A 56 2.23 2.31 -0.41
C HIS A 56 3.15 3.01 -1.41
N ARG A 57 2.62 3.29 -2.61
CA ARG A 57 3.34 3.95 -3.70
C ARG A 57 3.57 5.43 -3.37
N GLY A 58 4.80 5.90 -3.59
CA GLY A 58 5.22 7.29 -3.33
C GLY A 58 4.90 8.31 -4.44
N HIS A 59 5.05 7.91 -5.71
CA HIS A 59 4.82 8.77 -6.86
C HIS A 59 4.14 7.98 -8.00
N ASP A 60 3.50 8.67 -8.94
CA ASP A 60 2.47 8.09 -9.81
C ASP A 60 3.01 6.99 -10.76
N THR A 61 3.88 7.37 -11.71
CA THR A 61 4.37 6.45 -12.76
C THR A 61 5.84 6.08 -12.56
N LEU A 62 6.21 4.81 -12.78
CA LEU A 62 7.61 4.37 -12.70
C LEU A 62 8.42 4.77 -13.95
N GLU A 63 7.75 4.85 -15.10
CA GLU A 63 8.33 5.19 -16.41
C GLU A 63 8.76 6.67 -16.48
N SER A 64 8.11 7.53 -15.69
CA SER A 64 8.42 8.96 -15.57
C SER A 64 9.03 9.27 -14.20
N GLY A 65 10.27 8.82 -14.01
CA GLY A 65 11.00 8.91 -12.74
C GLY A 65 11.95 10.11 -12.61
N LEU A 66 12.71 10.11 -11.50
CA LEU A 66 13.67 11.16 -11.12
C LEU A 66 14.91 11.24 -12.03
N ASN A 67 15.12 10.30 -12.95
CA ASN A 67 16.18 10.39 -13.95
C ASN A 67 15.96 11.54 -14.94
N GLN A 68 14.72 12.03 -15.05
CA GLN A 68 14.35 13.16 -15.89
C GLN A 68 14.19 14.42 -15.02
N PRO A 69 15.06 15.43 -15.12
CA PRO A 69 15.00 16.63 -14.27
C PRO A 69 13.65 17.37 -14.35
N GLN A 70 13.00 17.37 -15.50
CA GLN A 70 11.67 17.98 -15.67
C GLN A 70 10.58 17.33 -14.80
N ASN A 71 10.82 16.15 -14.24
CA ASN A 71 9.90 15.47 -13.34
C ASN A 71 10.11 15.80 -11.86
N HIS A 72 11.21 16.47 -11.48
CA HIS A 72 11.62 16.61 -10.08
C HIS A 72 10.54 17.32 -9.25
N ASP A 73 10.13 18.52 -9.64
CA ASP A 73 9.11 19.30 -8.91
C ASP A 73 7.78 18.54 -8.79
N ARG A 74 7.38 17.83 -9.86
CA ARG A 74 6.16 17.00 -9.86
C ARG A 74 6.28 15.86 -8.85
N ILE A 75 7.38 15.10 -8.90
CA ILE A 75 7.61 13.92 -8.04
C ILE A 75 7.76 14.35 -6.58
N GLU A 76 8.46 15.44 -6.29
CA GLU A 76 8.52 16.00 -4.93
C GLU A 76 7.12 16.30 -4.40
N GLY A 77 6.29 16.99 -5.19
CA GLY A 77 4.90 17.26 -4.81
C GLY A 77 4.07 15.99 -4.60
N GLU A 78 4.27 14.95 -5.40
CA GLU A 78 3.63 13.63 -5.23
C GLU A 78 4.08 12.95 -3.93
N LEU A 79 5.39 12.93 -3.64
CA LEU A 79 5.95 12.34 -2.43
C LEU A 79 5.47 13.06 -1.16
N LEU A 80 5.38 14.38 -1.18
CA LEU A 80 4.85 15.15 -0.05
C LEU A 80 3.38 14.79 0.23
N ARG A 81 2.54 14.73 -0.81
CA ARG A 81 1.14 14.26 -0.66
C ARG A 81 1.06 12.80 -0.19
N SER A 82 1.95 11.95 -0.67
CA SER A 82 2.08 10.56 -0.24
C SER A 82 2.39 10.47 1.25
N ILE A 83 3.28 11.30 1.78
CA ILE A 83 3.61 11.33 3.21
C ILE A 83 2.41 11.77 4.05
N GLU A 84 1.64 12.75 3.60
CA GLU A 84 0.39 13.15 4.27
C GLU A 84 -0.64 12.01 4.33
N LEU A 85 -0.75 11.23 3.26
CA LEU A 85 -1.58 10.02 3.24
C LEU A 85 -1.06 8.96 4.20
N ALA A 86 0.25 8.69 4.21
CA ALA A 86 0.88 7.76 5.15
C ALA A 86 0.56 8.14 6.59
N GLN A 87 0.67 9.43 6.95
CA GLN A 87 0.30 9.91 8.27
C GLN A 87 -1.19 9.67 8.59
N ARG A 88 -2.09 10.00 7.66
CA ARG A 88 -3.54 9.81 7.83
C ARG A 88 -3.92 8.35 8.09
N TRP A 89 -3.27 7.45 7.37
CA TRP A 89 -3.55 6.00 7.42
C TRP A 89 -2.64 5.22 8.37
N ARG A 90 -1.73 5.92 9.08
CA ARG A 90 -0.75 5.33 10.00
C ARG A 90 0.16 4.30 9.32
N ILE A 91 0.51 4.55 8.06
CA ILE A 91 1.50 3.77 7.32
C ILE A 91 2.89 4.15 7.85
N PRO A 92 3.76 3.18 8.21
CA PRO A 92 5.11 3.47 8.68
C PRO A 92 5.95 4.21 7.62
N ILE A 93 6.78 5.16 8.07
CA ILE A 93 7.77 5.92 7.27
C ILE A 93 9.17 5.63 7.81
#